data_AF-A0A3R7APQ4-F1
#
_entry.id   AF-A0A3R7APQ4-F1
#
_cell.length_a   1.000
_cell.length_b   1.000
_cell.length_c   1.000
_cell.angle_alpha   90.00
_cell.angle_beta   90.00
_cell.angle_gamma   90.00
#
_symmetry.space_group_name_H-M   'P 1'
#
loop_
_entity.id
_entity.type
_entity.pdbx_description
1 polymer ?
#
loop_
_entity_poly.entity_id
_entity_poly.type
_entity_poly.pdbx_seq_one_letter_code
_entity_poly.pdbx_strand_id
1 'polypeptide(L)'
;MSTFAQLRAHFDLKADDFATSFEEATKPSISEGASGAFMFFSKDMRFIVKSMVEGEARFLAKIAPLYRDHMLAYPHTKLTRFFGCFKITLHGNKFYFVVMENLFANAPEIHH
;
A
#
# COMPACT_ATOMS: atom_id res chain seq x y z
N MET A 1 -14.71 2.98 12.03
CA MET A 1 -13.78 3.01 10.87
C MET A 1 -12.83 1.82 10.94
N SER A 2 -12.52 1.18 9.81
CA SER A 2 -11.51 0.10 9.76
C SER A 2 -10.10 0.62 10.09
N THR A 3 -9.17 -0.26 10.47
CA THR A 3 -7.79 0.10 10.81
C THR A 3 -7.11 0.92 9.72
N PHE A 4 -7.21 0.50 8.46
CA PHE A 4 -6.62 1.22 7.33
C PHE A 4 -7.33 2.54 7.03
N ALA A 5 -8.64 2.65 7.30
CA ALA A 5 -9.34 3.94 7.18
C ALA A 5 -8.84 4.96 8.21
N GLN A 6 -8.53 4.51 9.43
CA GLN A 6 -7.94 5.38 10.47
C GLN A 6 -6.52 5.80 10.11
N LEU A 7 -5.71 4.89 9.55
CA LEU A 7 -4.38 5.21 9.04
C LEU A 7 -4.45 6.26 7.92
N ARG A 8 -5.36 6.09 6.96
CA ARG A 8 -5.58 7.09 5.89
C ARG A 8 -5.95 8.45 6.48
N ALA A 9 -6.91 8.49 7.41
CA ALA A 9 -7.31 9.74 8.06
C ALA A 9 -6.17 10.40 8.86
N HIS A 10 -5.30 9.62 9.50
CA HIS A 10 -4.15 10.14 10.25
C HIS A 10 -3.10 10.82 9.36
N PHE A 11 -2.96 10.36 8.11
CA PHE A 11 -2.04 10.93 7.13
C PHE A 11 -2.76 11.83 6.10
N ASP A 12 -3.89 12.42 6.50
CA ASP A 12 -4.68 13.38 5.70
C ASP A 12 -5.12 12.84 4.32
N LEU A 13 -5.32 11.53 4.21
CA LEU A 13 -5.84 10.88 3.01
C LEU A 13 -7.35 10.69 3.12
N LYS A 14 -8.11 11.54 2.41
CA LYS A 14 -9.56 11.35 2.25
C LYS A 14 -9.86 10.12 1.42
N ALA A 15 -10.98 9.47 1.70
CA ALA A 15 -11.37 8.24 1.01
C ALA A 15 -11.55 8.45 -0.50
N ASP A 16 -12.16 9.56 -0.90
CA ASP A 16 -12.41 9.89 -2.31
C ASP A 16 -11.10 10.18 -3.03
N ASP A 17 -10.23 11.04 -2.48
CA ASP A 17 -8.91 11.32 -3.04
C ASP A 17 -8.07 10.05 -3.19
N PHE A 18 -8.12 9.16 -2.19
CA PHE A 18 -7.44 7.86 -2.25
C PHE A 18 -8.00 6.96 -3.36
N ALA A 19 -9.32 6.96 -3.59
CA ALA A 19 -9.93 6.18 -4.65
C ALA A 19 -9.58 6.72 -6.05
N THR A 20 -9.56 8.04 -6.22
CA THR A 20 -9.21 8.71 -7.48
C THR A 20 -7.80 8.38 -7.95
N SER A 21 -6.84 8.17 -7.03
CA SER A 21 -5.50 7.71 -7.37
C SER A 21 -5.46 6.35 -8.12
N PHE A 22 -6.53 5.55 -8.05
CA PHE A 22 -6.65 4.24 -8.70
C PHE A 22 -7.71 4.17 -9.82
N GLU A 23 -8.33 5.30 -10.20
CA GLU A 23 -9.29 5.34 -11.33
C GLU A 23 -8.63 4.97 -12.66
N GLU A 24 -7.33 5.25 -12.80
CA GLU A 24 -6.51 4.76 -13.91
C GLU A 24 -5.31 4.00 -13.33
N ALA A 25 -5.16 2.74 -13.73
CA ALA A 25 -4.01 1.94 -13.34
C ALA A 25 -2.81 2.26 -14.25
N THR A 26 -1.63 2.42 -13.66
CA THR A 26 -0.38 2.43 -14.43
C THR A 26 -0.02 1.01 -14.90
N LYS A 27 0.83 0.91 -15.93
CA LYS A 27 1.30 -0.40 -16.39
C LYS A 27 2.05 -1.11 -15.27
N PRO A 28 1.71 -2.37 -14.96
CA PRO A 28 2.42 -3.12 -13.94
C PRO A 28 3.86 -3.40 -14.36
N SER A 29 4.78 -3.27 -13.40
CA SER A 29 6.16 -3.70 -13.54
C SER A 29 6.43 -4.89 -12.61
N ILE A 30 7.28 -5.79 -13.06
CA ILE A 30 7.79 -6.86 -12.19
C ILE A 30 8.83 -6.20 -11.28
N SER A 31 8.69 -6.33 -9.96
CA SER A 31 9.74 -5.81 -9.09
C SER A 31 11.01 -6.62 -9.29
N GLU A 32 12.17 -5.94 -9.38
CA GLU A 32 13.49 -6.58 -9.47
C GLU A 32 13.89 -7.31 -8.16
N GLY A 33 12.99 -7.39 -7.18
CA GLY A 33 13.23 -8.02 -5.90
C GLY A 33 13.18 -9.55 -5.95
N ALA A 34 13.86 -10.19 -5.00
CA ALA A 34 13.98 -11.64 -4.88
C ALA A 34 12.64 -12.41 -4.76
N SER A 35 11.52 -11.73 -4.51
CA SER A 35 10.21 -12.37 -4.27
C SER A 35 9.36 -12.58 -5.52
N GLY A 36 9.76 -12.07 -6.69
CA GLY A 36 8.96 -12.16 -7.92
C GLY A 36 7.57 -11.49 -7.84
N ALA A 37 7.34 -10.67 -6.81
CA ALA A 37 6.11 -9.91 -6.66
C ALA A 37 6.03 -8.83 -7.74
N PHE A 38 4.88 -8.69 -8.39
CA PHE A 38 4.64 -7.53 -9.24
C PHE A 38 4.17 -6.34 -8.41
N MET A 39 4.51 -5.15 -8.89
CA MET A 39 4.08 -3.89 -8.33
C MET A 39 3.62 -2.94 -9.43
N PHE A 40 2.79 -1.97 -9.06
CA PHE A 40 2.43 -0.87 -9.95
C PHE A 40 2.19 0.39 -9.12
N PHE A 41 2.21 1.54 -9.78
CA PHE A 41 2.00 2.83 -9.12
C PHE A 41 0.55 3.29 -9.33
N SER A 42 0.03 4.09 -8.39
CA SER A 42 -1.17 4.89 -8.66
C SER A 42 -0.92 5.87 -9.81
N LYS A 43 -1.99 6.37 -10.45
CA LYS A 43 -1.90 7.33 -11.55
C LYS A 43 -1.05 8.56 -11.19
N ASP A 44 -1.23 9.05 -9.97
CA ASP A 44 -0.55 10.22 -9.42
C ASP A 44 0.80 9.90 -8.75
N MET A 45 1.30 8.67 -8.89
CA MET A 45 2.56 8.19 -8.31
C MET A 45 2.64 8.24 -6.77
N ARG A 46 1.57 8.58 -6.06
CA ARG A 46 1.57 8.70 -4.58
C ARG A 46 1.64 7.35 -3.88
N PHE A 47 1.18 6.29 -4.53
CA PHE A 47 1.07 4.97 -3.93
C PHE A 47 1.73 3.90 -4.79
N ILE A 48 2.23 2.87 -4.11
CA ILE A 48 2.66 1.61 -4.70
C ILE A 48 1.60 0.57 -4.32
N VAL A 49 1.15 -0.19 -5.30
CA VAL A 49 0.38 -1.41 -5.09
C VAL A 49 1.33 -2.58 -5.29
N LYS A 50 1.46 -3.43 -4.27
CA LYS A 50 2.35 -4.59 -4.31
C LYS A 50 1.54 -5.86 -4.09
N SER A 51 1.78 -6.85 -4.94
CA SER A 51 1.24 -8.20 -4.74
C SER A 51 1.84 -8.88 -3.51
N MET A 52 1.04 -9.69 -2.83
CA MET A 52 1.43 -10.45 -1.64
C MET A 52 1.00 -11.90 -1.79
N VAL A 53 1.72 -12.82 -1.14
CA VAL A 53 1.18 -14.16 -0.90
C VAL A 53 0.15 -14.13 0.23
N GLU A 54 -0.75 -15.11 0.27
CA GLU A 54 -1.83 -15.16 1.28
C GLU A 54 -1.32 -15.05 2.72
N GLY A 55 -0.20 -15.71 3.03
CA GLY A 55 0.41 -15.67 4.35
C GLY A 55 0.82 -14.27 4.79
N GLU A 56 1.43 -13.49 3.89
CA GLU A 56 1.85 -12.11 4.17
C GLU A 56 0.64 -11.19 4.38
N ALA A 57 -0.39 -11.31 3.54
CA ALA A 57 -1.61 -10.52 3.66
C ALA A 57 -2.34 -10.82 4.98
N ARG A 58 -2.43 -12.10 5.36
CA ARG A 58 -3.01 -12.53 6.64
C ARG A 58 -2.19 -12.03 7.82
N PHE A 59 -0.87 -12.08 7.72
CA PHE A 59 0.02 -11.57 8.75
C PHE A 59 -0.17 -10.07 8.95
N LEU A 60 -0.16 -9.29 7.86
CA LEU A 60 -0.40 -7.84 7.92
C LEU A 60 -1.75 -7.53 8.54
N ALA A 61 -2.82 -8.21 8.11
CA ALA A 61 -4.16 -8.04 8.69
C ALA A 61 -4.20 -8.36 10.20
N LYS A 62 -3.48 -9.40 10.64
CA LYS A 62 -3.37 -9.78 12.06
C LYS A 62 -2.68 -8.70 12.89
N ILE A 63 -1.59 -8.11 12.38
CA ILE A 63 -0.83 -7.09 13.11
C ILE A 63 -1.35 -5.66 12.91
N ALA A 64 -2.30 -5.45 12.00
CA ALA A 64 -2.76 -4.12 11.62
C ALA A 64 -3.15 -3.20 12.79
N PRO A 65 -3.86 -3.67 13.85
CA PRO A 65 -4.17 -2.82 15.00
C PRO A 65 -2.92 -2.31 15.75
N LEU A 66 -1.96 -3.21 16.00
CA LEU A 66 -0.68 -2.86 16.66
C LEU A 66 0.15 -1.93 15.79
N TYR A 67 0.20 -2.21 14.49
CA TYR A 67 0.84 -1.34 13.52
C TYR A 67 0.21 0.06 13.53
N ARG A 68 -1.13 0.15 13.53
CA ARG A 68 -1.86 1.44 13.61
C ARG A 68 -1.51 2.20 14.89
N ASP A 69 -1.51 1.53 16.04
CA ASP A 69 -1.15 2.16 17.32
C ASP A 69 0.28 2.74 17.27
N HIS A 70 1.22 2.00 16.69
CA HIS A 70 2.59 2.47 16.50
C HIS A 70 2.66 3.68 15.56
N MET A 71 1.98 3.64 14.41
CA MET A 71 1.99 4.76 13.46
C MET A 71 1.42 6.04 14.08
N LEU A 72 0.36 5.94 14.88
CA LEU A 72 -0.25 7.07 15.60
C LEU A 72 0.68 7.63 16.70
N ALA A 73 1.36 6.75 17.43
CA ALA A 73 2.24 7.15 18.53
C ALA A 73 3.57 7.73 18.04
N TYR A 74 4.06 7.30 16.87
CA TYR A 74 5.38 7.65 16.34
C TYR A 74 5.27 8.20 14.90
N PRO A 75 4.83 9.46 14.72
CA PRO A 75 4.60 10.04 13.39
C PRO A 75 5.85 10.12 12.49
N HIS A 76 7.05 10.06 13.09
CA HIS A 76 8.34 10.09 12.39
C HIS A 76 8.98 8.70 12.18
N THR A 77 8.24 7.62 12.44
CA THR A 77 8.72 6.25 12.21
C THR A 77 9.15 6.04 10.75
N LYS A 78 10.13 5.14 10.55
CA LYS A 78 10.60 4.75 9.21
C LYS A 78 9.86 3.56 8.64
N LEU A 79 8.86 3.04 9.37
CA LEU A 79 7.99 2.00 8.84
C LEU A 79 7.22 2.53 7.63
N THR A 80 7.18 1.71 6.58
CA THR A 80 6.36 1.96 5.40
C THR A 80 4.92 2.20 5.82
N ARG A 81 4.28 3.24 5.27
CA ARG A 81 2.88 3.56 5.52
C ARG A 81 2.00 2.67 4.67
N PHE A 82 1.22 1.79 5.29
CA PHE A 82 0.24 0.93 4.63
C PHE A 82 -1.14 1.56 4.70
N PHE A 83 -1.75 1.77 3.54
CA PHE A 83 -3.06 2.41 3.40
C PHE A 83 -4.18 1.44 3.04
N GLY A 84 -3.86 0.17 2.77
CA GLY A 84 -4.87 -0.86 2.58
C GLY A 84 -4.26 -2.24 2.38
N CYS A 85 -5.01 -3.27 2.75
CA CYS A 85 -4.72 -4.67 2.47
C CYS A 85 -5.97 -5.29 1.86
N PHE A 86 -5.86 -5.76 0.63
CA PHE A 86 -6.98 -6.15 -0.22
C PHE A 86 -6.86 -7.59 -0.66
N LYS A 87 -8.02 -8.23 -0.84
CA LYS A 87 -8.17 -9.53 -1.48
C LYS A 87 -9.17 -9.39 -2.62
N ILE A 88 -8.76 -9.73 -3.83
CA ILE A 88 -9.62 -9.81 -5.01
C ILE A 88 -9.80 -11.28 -5.37
N THR A 89 -11.02 -11.69 -5.71
CA THR A 89 -11.29 -13.05 -6.22
C THR A 89 -11.77 -12.96 -7.65
N LEU A 90 -10.99 -13.50 -8.59
CA LEU A 90 -11.30 -13.51 -10.03
C LEU A 90 -11.26 -14.96 -10.52
N HIS A 91 -12.36 -15.43 -11.12
CA HIS A 91 -12.47 -16.79 -11.66
C HIS A 91 -12.02 -17.88 -10.64
N GLY A 92 -12.38 -17.72 -9.36
CA GLY A 92 -12.00 -18.64 -8.29
C GLY A 92 -10.57 -18.45 -7.72
N ASN A 93 -9.72 -17.70 -8.41
CA ASN A 93 -8.36 -17.39 -7.96
C ASN A 93 -8.36 -16.19 -7.01
N LYS A 94 -7.58 -16.28 -5.92
CA LYS A 94 -7.43 -15.22 -4.92
C LYS A 94 -6.13 -14.47 -5.15
N PHE A 95 -6.24 -13.16 -5.22
CA PHE A 95 -5.11 -12.24 -5.38
C PHE A 95 -5.09 -11.31 -4.17
N TYR A 96 -3.90 -11.11 -3.60
CA TYR A 96 -3.72 -10.30 -2.40
C TYR A 96 -2.79 -9.14 -2.70
N PHE A 97 -3.14 -7.96 -2.16
CA PHE A 97 -2.42 -6.73 -2.43
C PHE A 97 -2.31 -5.88 -1.18
N VAL A 98 -1.21 -5.14 -1.09
CA VAL A 98 -1.07 -4.01 -0.17
C VAL A 98 -0.93 -2.73 -0.97
N VAL A 99 -1.57 -1.66 -0.47
CA VAL A 99 -1.35 -0.30 -0.95
C VAL A 99 -0.48 0.41 0.07
N MET A 100 0.65 0.95 -0.37
CA MET A 100 1.63 1.62 0.47
C MET A 100 2.06 2.97 -0.11
N GLU A 101 2.57 3.86 0.74
CA GLU A 101 3.17 5.12 0.32
C GLU A 101 4.35 4.91 -0.64
N ASN A 102 4.39 5.72 -1.70
CA ASN A 102 5.58 5.88 -2.52
C ASN A 102 6.47 6.98 -1.92
N LEU A 103 7.55 6.59 -1.23
CA LEU A 103 8.50 7.54 -0.64
C LEU A 103 9.23 8.40 -1.68
N PHE A 104 9.25 7.97 -2.94
CA PHE A 104 9.94 8.65 -4.03
C PHE A 104 9.03 9.53 -4.88
N ALA A 105 7.74 9.66 -4.55
CA ALA A 105 6.79 10.46 -5.32
C ALA A 105 7.24 11.94 -5.49
N ASN A 106 8.02 12.44 -4.54
CA ASN A 106 8.56 13.81 -4.55
C ASN A 106 10.09 13.85 -4.41
N ALA A 107 10.79 12.71 -4.58
CA ALA A 107 12.24 12.70 -4.49
C ALA A 107 12.84 13.35 -5.75
N PRO A 108 13.86 14.21 -5.61
CA PRO A 108 14.69 14.58 -6.75
C PRO A 108 15.28 13.30 -7.38
N GLU A 109 15.55 13.35 -8.67
CA GLU A 109 16.07 12.22 -9.44
C GLU A 109 17.21 11.53 -8.66
N ILE A 110 17.04 10.25 -8.38
CA ILE A 110 18.05 9.48 -7.65
C ILE A 110 19.14 9.14 -8.66
N HIS A 111 20.21 9.92 -8.66
CA HIS A 111 21.41 9.58 -9.41
C HIS A 111 22.13 8.43 -8.69
N HIS A 112 22.30 7.31 -9.40
CA HIS A 112 23.12 6.17 -8.99
C HIS A 112 24.60 6.45 -9.16
#